data_AF-A0A498J334-F1
#
_entry.id   AF-A0A498J334-F1
#
_cell.length_a   1.000
_cell.length_b   1.000
_cell.length_c   1.000
_cell.angle_alpha   90.00
_cell.angle_beta   90.00
_cell.angle_gamma   90.00
#
_symmetry.space_group_name_H-M   'P 1'
#
loop_
_entity.id
_entity.type
_entity.pdbx_description
1 polymer ?
#
loop_
_entity_poly.entity_id
_entity_poly.type
_entity_poly.pdbx_seq_one_letter_code
_entity_poly.pdbx_strand_id
1 'polypeptide(L)'
;MFEKSLSKMKLSDLMRASNSFCKDNIIGTGRTGTMYKAVLDDGTPLMVKRLQESQHSEKEFLSEMTTLGNIEHRNLVPLLGFCTAKRERLLVYRYMPNGTLHDQLHPADAEGAKIMDWPTRLKIGIGAARGLAWLHHNCNPRIIHRNISSKCILLDADFEPRISEFGLARLMNPIDTHLSTFVNGEFGDLGYVAPEYTRTLVATPKGDVYSFGTVLLELVTGERATHISKAPEDFKGNLVEWIMQLSSRSQLLDALDKSLVGKGVNDELFQFLKVACNCVGPIAKERPTMFEVYQLLRAIGEKYHFTVEDEMMMPIDNGDGDGTGELIVARGMSVLMAFLIRDTLLSKQHLGNIFICCVLLLSCSFSSAVESDINCLISIKASLQDPLGYLNSSWDFNNNTEGFICMFLGIECWHLQESKVLNIKLSGLGLQGPFPHGVANCTSLSGLDLSSNKLSGPLPEDIGRIISFITTLDLSSNSFSGQIPTNITNCSYLNVLKLDSNQFTGNIPLGIGQLGRMKTFSVANNQLSGPVPEFGNNSGITAESYANNAGLCGKLLKPCRSSQVKSTSTLVKILGEISPESSNCSNLNVLKLENNEFSGEIPAQLASLKRLNTFSVANNRLSGPVPNSGGYVQ
;
A
#
# COMPACT_ATOMS: atom_id res chain seq x y z
N MET A 1 -7.71 -20.98 -15.08
CA MET A 1 -6.45 -20.20 -14.99
C MET A 1 -5.59 -20.94 -13.99
N PHE A 2 -4.47 -21.54 -14.39
CA PHE A 2 -3.71 -22.46 -13.53
C PHE A 2 -3.24 -21.73 -12.27
N GLU A 3 -3.68 -22.17 -11.08
CA GLU A 3 -3.09 -21.80 -9.80
C GLU A 3 -1.61 -22.19 -9.82
N LYS A 4 -0.71 -21.24 -10.08
CA LYS A 4 0.72 -21.52 -10.09
C LYS A 4 1.22 -21.51 -8.64
N SER A 5 1.00 -22.61 -7.93
CA SER A 5 1.62 -22.81 -6.62
C SER A 5 3.15 -22.85 -6.76
N LEU A 6 3.86 -22.10 -5.91
CA LEU A 6 5.32 -22.18 -5.83
C LEU A 6 5.77 -23.63 -5.62
N SER A 7 6.75 -24.08 -6.41
CA SER A 7 7.24 -25.46 -6.32
C SER A 7 8.27 -25.62 -5.21
N LYS A 8 8.01 -26.50 -4.23
CA LYS A 8 9.02 -26.94 -3.26
C LYS A 8 9.96 -27.95 -3.93
N MET A 9 11.23 -27.61 -4.05
CA MET A 9 12.24 -28.41 -4.74
C MET A 9 13.14 -29.16 -3.76
N LYS A 10 13.68 -30.32 -4.17
CA LYS A 10 14.61 -31.10 -3.35
C LYS A 10 16.03 -30.56 -3.48
N LEU A 11 16.76 -30.54 -2.37
CA LEU A 11 18.16 -30.11 -2.35
C LEU A 11 19.03 -30.97 -3.28
N SER A 12 18.79 -32.28 -3.35
CA SER A 12 19.53 -33.20 -4.23
C SER A 12 19.47 -32.80 -5.70
N ASP A 13 18.31 -32.35 -6.15
CA ASP A 13 18.06 -32.00 -7.55
C ASP A 13 18.76 -30.68 -7.89
N LEU A 14 18.69 -29.70 -6.99
CA LEU A 14 19.40 -28.42 -7.13
C LEU A 14 20.92 -28.58 -7.03
N MET A 15 21.42 -29.49 -6.19
CA MET A 15 22.83 -29.83 -6.13
C MET A 15 23.30 -30.46 -7.44
N ARG A 16 22.57 -31.43 -8.01
CA ARG A 16 22.91 -32.00 -9.31
C ARG A 16 22.91 -30.93 -10.40
N ALA A 17 21.85 -30.12 -10.47
CA ALA A 17 21.67 -29.09 -11.48
C ALA A 17 22.75 -27.97 -11.42
N SER A 18 23.30 -27.68 -10.24
CA SER A 18 24.32 -26.64 -10.04
C SER A 18 25.76 -27.19 -9.98
N ASN A 19 25.96 -28.48 -10.28
CA ASN A 19 27.22 -29.19 -10.09
C ASN A 19 27.78 -29.01 -8.65
N SER A 20 26.95 -29.33 -7.67
CA SER A 20 27.22 -29.17 -6.23
C SER A 20 27.58 -27.73 -5.83
N PHE A 21 26.88 -26.73 -6.40
CA PHE A 21 27.16 -25.31 -6.19
C PHE A 21 28.61 -24.95 -6.55
N CYS A 22 29.08 -25.42 -7.71
CA CYS A 22 30.43 -25.14 -8.20
C CYS A 22 30.70 -23.63 -8.30
N LYS A 23 31.95 -23.21 -8.03
CA LYS A 23 32.37 -21.80 -8.16
C LYS A 23 32.23 -21.28 -9.58
N ASP A 24 32.43 -22.12 -10.59
CA ASP A 24 32.30 -21.75 -12.00
C ASP A 24 30.85 -21.41 -12.39
N ASN A 25 29.88 -21.87 -11.58
CA ASN A 25 28.46 -21.58 -11.77
C ASN A 25 28.01 -20.33 -11.01
N ILE A 26 28.90 -19.61 -10.31
CA ILE A 26 28.52 -18.39 -9.59
C ILE A 26 28.20 -17.29 -10.61
N ILE A 27 26.96 -16.80 -10.56
CA ILE A 27 26.53 -15.61 -11.31
C ILE A 27 26.91 -14.35 -10.52
N GLY A 28 26.77 -14.40 -9.20
CA GLY A 28 27.11 -13.27 -8.33
C GLY A 28 27.08 -13.64 -6.86
N THR A 29 27.89 -12.96 -6.06
CA THR A 29 27.88 -13.08 -4.60
C THR A 29 27.50 -11.75 -3.99
N GLY A 30 26.54 -11.76 -3.07
CA GLY A 30 26.09 -10.57 -2.36
C GLY A 30 25.84 -10.86 -0.89
N ARG A 31 25.44 -9.83 -0.15
CA ARG A 31 25.16 -9.92 1.30
C ARG A 31 24.11 -10.97 1.63
N THR A 32 23.10 -11.10 0.78
CA THR A 32 21.98 -12.04 0.98
C THR A 32 22.33 -13.49 0.61
N GLY A 33 23.57 -13.74 0.14
CA GLY A 33 24.06 -15.05 -0.26
C GLY A 33 24.58 -15.09 -1.71
N THR A 34 24.80 -16.29 -2.22
CA THR A 34 25.41 -16.51 -3.54
C THR A 34 24.37 -17.00 -4.55
N MET A 35 24.39 -16.42 -5.75
CA MET A 35 23.56 -16.80 -6.89
C MET A 35 24.33 -17.75 -7.80
N TYR A 36 23.73 -18.90 -8.10
CA TYR A 36 24.31 -19.93 -8.97
C TYR A 36 23.46 -20.13 -10.21
N LYS A 37 24.11 -20.38 -11.35
CA LYS A 37 23.48 -20.99 -12.52
C LYS A 37 23.25 -22.47 -12.23
N ALA A 38 22.06 -22.95 -12.55
CA ALA A 38 21.73 -24.37 -12.48
C ALA A 38 21.04 -24.78 -13.78
N VAL A 39 21.22 -26.02 -14.21
CA VAL A 39 20.53 -26.57 -15.38
C VAL A 39 19.86 -27.87 -14.93
N LEU A 40 18.53 -27.91 -15.00
CA LEU A 40 17.77 -29.12 -14.68
C LEU A 40 18.08 -30.25 -15.67
N ASP A 41 17.71 -31.49 -15.32
CA ASP A 41 17.94 -32.66 -16.18
C ASP A 41 17.23 -32.56 -17.54
N ASP A 42 16.18 -31.75 -17.64
CA ASP A 42 15.44 -31.44 -18.88
C ASP A 42 16.10 -30.34 -19.74
N GLY A 43 17.24 -29.82 -19.31
CA GLY A 43 17.97 -28.73 -19.97
C GLY A 43 17.51 -27.34 -19.59
N THR A 44 16.48 -27.18 -18.74
CA THR A 44 15.96 -25.87 -18.33
C THR A 44 16.99 -25.13 -17.48
N PRO A 45 17.47 -23.95 -17.92
CA PRO A 45 18.38 -23.15 -17.12
C PRO A 45 17.61 -22.36 -16.05
N LEU A 46 18.16 -22.37 -14.85
CA LEU A 46 17.64 -21.71 -13.66
C LEU A 46 18.72 -20.90 -12.97
N MET A 47 18.26 -20.00 -12.12
CA MET A 47 19.08 -19.31 -11.14
C MET A 47 18.71 -19.78 -9.74
N VAL A 48 19.70 -20.14 -8.93
CA VAL A 48 19.50 -20.62 -7.56
C VAL A 48 20.24 -19.70 -6.60
N LYS A 49 19.51 -18.92 -5.81
CA LYS A 49 20.07 -18.18 -4.68
C LYS A 49 20.24 -19.15 -3.52
N ARG A 50 21.47 -19.33 -3.07
CA ARG A 50 21.76 -19.94 -1.77
C ARG A 50 21.86 -18.83 -0.75
N LEU A 51 20.87 -18.74 0.13
CA LEU A 51 20.82 -17.70 1.16
C LEU A 51 21.90 -17.95 2.22
N GLN A 52 22.42 -16.88 2.79
CA GLN A 52 23.24 -16.97 3.99
C GLN A 52 22.41 -17.54 5.15
N GLU A 53 23.05 -18.23 6.09
CA GLU A 53 22.38 -18.85 7.23
C GLU A 53 21.61 -17.78 8.03
N SER A 54 20.29 -17.93 8.13
CA SER A 54 19.40 -16.99 8.82
C SER A 54 18.79 -17.60 10.08
N GLN A 55 18.39 -16.76 11.04
CA GLN A 55 17.78 -17.20 12.30
C GLN A 55 16.28 -17.57 12.17
N HIS A 56 15.70 -17.47 10.97
CA HIS A 56 14.28 -17.71 10.77
C HIS A 56 13.92 -19.19 10.97
N SER A 57 12.80 -19.41 11.66
CA SER A 57 12.14 -20.71 11.70
C SER A 57 11.68 -21.12 10.29
N GLU A 58 11.57 -22.43 10.05
CA GLU A 58 11.04 -22.94 8.77
C GLU A 58 9.64 -22.40 8.46
N LYS A 59 8.82 -22.19 9.50
CA LYS A 59 7.45 -21.65 9.37
C LYS A 59 7.46 -20.20 8.87
N GLU A 60 8.33 -19.35 9.42
CA GLU A 60 8.48 -17.95 8.97
C GLU A 60 8.97 -17.89 7.53
N PHE A 61 9.97 -18.70 7.18
CA PHE A 61 10.48 -18.77 5.81
C PHE A 61 9.37 -19.16 4.81
N LEU A 62 8.54 -20.15 5.13
CA LEU A 62 7.44 -20.58 4.27
C LEU A 62 6.35 -19.50 4.11
N SER A 63 6.03 -18.76 5.17
CA SER A 63 5.09 -17.63 5.13
C SER A 63 5.60 -16.53 4.19
N GLU A 64 6.90 -16.23 4.27
CA GLU A 64 7.57 -15.28 3.40
C GLU A 64 7.61 -15.74 1.94
N MET A 65 7.88 -17.03 1.68
CA MET A 65 7.82 -17.62 0.34
C MET A 65 6.42 -17.51 -0.26
N THR A 66 5.38 -17.76 0.53
CA THR A 66 4.00 -17.61 0.07
C THR A 66 3.72 -16.18 -0.36
N THR A 67 4.27 -15.19 0.36
CA THR A 67 4.14 -13.78 0.00
C THR A 67 4.92 -13.45 -1.27
N LEU A 68 6.19 -13.88 -1.38
CA LEU A 68 7.04 -13.61 -2.55
C LEU A 68 6.57 -14.35 -3.81
N GLY A 69 5.97 -15.52 -3.66
CA GLY A 69 5.42 -16.31 -4.77
C GLY A 69 4.21 -15.69 -5.44
N ASN A 70 3.45 -14.87 -4.70
CA ASN A 70 2.28 -14.17 -5.22
C ASN A 70 2.65 -12.86 -5.94
N ILE A 71 3.93 -12.47 -5.93
CA ILE A 71 4.40 -11.26 -6.61
C ILE A 71 4.69 -11.60 -8.07
N GLU A 72 3.88 -11.06 -8.97
CA GLU A 72 4.08 -11.19 -10.41
C GLU A 72 4.05 -9.80 -11.06
N HIS A 73 5.17 -9.44 -11.70
CA HIS A 73 5.28 -8.21 -12.48
C HIS A 73 6.37 -8.39 -13.54
N ARG A 74 6.18 -7.82 -14.73
CA ARG A 74 7.07 -8.00 -15.89
C ARG A 74 8.52 -7.60 -15.60
N ASN A 75 8.71 -6.52 -14.83
CA ASN A 75 10.02 -6.00 -14.46
C ASN A 75 10.52 -6.49 -13.09
N LEU A 76 9.95 -7.57 -12.55
CA LEU A 76 10.45 -8.28 -11.38
C LEU A 76 10.88 -9.69 -11.79
N VAL A 77 11.90 -10.24 -11.14
CA VAL A 77 12.32 -11.63 -11.38
C VAL A 77 11.30 -12.58 -10.76
N PRO A 78 10.64 -13.45 -11.55
CA PRO A 78 9.63 -14.36 -11.03
C PRO A 78 10.28 -15.47 -10.20
N LEU A 79 9.78 -15.67 -8.98
CA LEU A 79 10.14 -16.79 -8.13
C LEU A 79 9.42 -18.05 -8.63
N LEU A 80 10.19 -19.08 -9.00
CA LEU A 80 9.66 -20.33 -9.53
C LEU A 80 9.48 -21.39 -8.43
N GLY A 81 10.30 -21.32 -7.40
CA GLY A 81 10.27 -22.27 -6.30
C GLY A 81 11.30 -21.98 -5.22
N PHE A 82 11.35 -22.85 -4.23
CA PHE A 82 12.25 -22.74 -3.10
C PHE A 82 12.65 -24.12 -2.57
N CYS A 83 13.71 -24.17 -1.77
CA CYS A 83 14.14 -25.37 -1.06
C CYS A 83 14.38 -25.06 0.41
N THR A 84 13.81 -25.89 1.29
CA THR A 84 14.13 -25.94 2.72
C THR A 84 14.71 -27.32 3.05
N ALA A 85 15.97 -27.37 3.49
CA ALA A 85 16.62 -28.63 3.87
C ALA A 85 17.63 -28.40 4.98
N LYS A 86 17.33 -28.86 6.21
CA LYS A 86 18.14 -28.58 7.41
C LYS A 86 18.35 -27.06 7.57
N ARG A 87 19.58 -26.58 7.45
CA ARG A 87 19.98 -25.16 7.51
C ARG A 87 20.00 -24.47 6.14
N GLU A 88 19.88 -25.23 5.04
CA GLU A 88 19.86 -24.67 3.70
C GLU A 88 18.50 -24.03 3.40
N ARG A 89 18.58 -22.83 2.82
CA ARG A 89 17.45 -22.08 2.27
C ARG A 89 17.84 -21.61 0.87
N LEU A 90 17.13 -22.13 -0.13
CA LEU A 90 17.39 -21.80 -1.53
C LEU A 90 16.16 -21.18 -2.18
N LEU A 91 16.39 -20.20 -3.04
CA LEU A 91 15.36 -19.58 -3.87
C LEU A 91 15.68 -19.87 -5.33
N VAL A 92 14.66 -20.25 -6.10
CA VAL A 92 14.82 -20.67 -7.49
C VAL A 92 14.08 -19.71 -8.39
N TYR A 93 14.82 -19.10 -9.30
CA TYR A 93 14.36 -18.09 -10.24
C TYR A 93 14.57 -18.55 -11.68
N ARG A 94 13.86 -17.90 -12.60
CA ARG A 94 14.14 -18.03 -14.03
C ARG A 94 15.55 -17.51 -14.34
N TYR A 95 16.28 -18.19 -15.22
CA TYR A 95 17.59 -17.75 -15.68
C TYR A 95 17.50 -16.49 -16.55
N MET A 96 18.43 -15.55 -16.32
CA MET A 96 18.55 -14.29 -17.04
C MET A 96 19.83 -14.32 -17.89
N PRO A 97 19.74 -14.54 -19.21
CA PRO A 97 20.90 -14.84 -20.06
C PRO A 97 21.89 -13.68 -20.21
N ASN A 98 21.42 -12.43 -20.11
CA ASN A 98 22.28 -11.25 -20.23
C ASN A 98 22.88 -10.81 -18.87
N GLY A 99 22.65 -11.56 -17.79
CA GLY A 99 23.28 -11.30 -16.49
C GLY A 99 22.81 -10.01 -15.82
N THR A 100 23.71 -9.37 -15.07
CA THR A 100 23.41 -8.14 -14.34
C THR A 100 23.63 -6.90 -15.20
N LEU A 101 22.90 -5.82 -14.92
CA LEU A 101 23.15 -4.51 -15.52
C LEU A 101 24.56 -4.02 -15.21
N HIS A 102 25.06 -4.26 -13.99
CA HIS A 102 26.42 -3.90 -13.59
C HIS A 102 27.48 -4.45 -14.55
N ASP A 103 27.40 -5.73 -14.92
CA ASP A 103 28.40 -6.37 -15.78
C ASP A 103 28.28 -5.92 -17.24
N GLN A 104 27.06 -5.61 -17.68
CA GLN A 104 26.78 -5.11 -19.04
C GLN A 104 27.21 -3.66 -19.22
N LEU A 105 27.13 -2.86 -18.16
CA LEU A 105 27.52 -1.45 -18.19
C LEU A 105 29.03 -1.29 -17.93
N HIS A 106 29.61 -2.17 -17.13
CA HIS A 106 31.00 -2.08 -16.69
C HIS A 106 31.81 -3.35 -16.98
N PRO A 107 31.94 -3.75 -18.26
CA PRO A 107 32.63 -4.97 -18.66
C PRO A 107 34.08 -4.95 -18.18
N ALA A 108 34.56 -6.09 -17.69
CA ALA A 108 35.96 -6.24 -17.26
C ALA A 108 36.87 -6.35 -18.49
N ASP A 109 37.64 -5.29 -18.78
CA ASP A 109 38.78 -5.18 -19.73
C ASP A 109 38.81 -6.13 -20.94
N ALA A 110 37.64 -6.45 -21.50
CA ALA A 110 37.52 -7.29 -22.67
C ALA A 110 37.62 -6.39 -23.90
N GLU A 111 38.76 -6.46 -24.59
CA GLU A 111 38.92 -5.85 -25.91
C GLU A 111 37.73 -6.23 -26.80
N GLY A 112 36.95 -5.22 -27.22
CA GLY A 112 35.76 -5.41 -28.05
C GLY A 112 34.42 -5.54 -27.32
N ALA A 113 34.35 -5.28 -26.01
CA ALA A 113 33.08 -5.23 -25.29
C ALA A 113 32.11 -4.22 -25.93
N LYS A 114 30.94 -4.70 -26.34
CA LYS A 114 29.91 -3.90 -27.01
C LYS A 114 29.32 -2.89 -26.03
N ILE A 115 29.61 -1.62 -26.25
CA ILE A 115 29.04 -0.51 -25.47
C ILE A 115 27.53 -0.51 -25.66
N MET A 116 26.78 -0.53 -24.56
CA MET A 116 25.32 -0.44 -24.56
C MET A 116 24.87 0.92 -25.11
N ASP A 117 23.97 0.89 -26.10
CA ASP A 117 23.44 2.07 -26.74
C ASP A 117 22.39 2.79 -25.86
N TRP A 118 22.11 4.05 -26.19
CA TRP A 118 21.19 4.88 -25.42
C TRP A 118 19.77 4.30 -25.32
N PRO A 119 19.12 3.83 -26.41
CA PRO A 119 17.77 3.28 -26.32
C PRO A 119 17.68 2.09 -25.35
N THR A 120 18.69 1.21 -25.32
CA THR A 120 18.71 0.08 -24.38
C THR A 120 18.87 0.56 -22.94
N ARG A 121 19.76 1.54 -22.68
CA ARG A 121 19.93 2.13 -21.35
C ARG A 121 18.64 2.79 -20.85
N LEU A 122 17.96 3.54 -21.72
CA LEU A 122 16.70 4.19 -21.41
C LEU A 122 15.58 3.16 -21.14
N LYS A 123 15.48 2.12 -21.97
CA LYS A 123 14.54 0.99 -21.76
C LYS A 123 14.74 0.35 -20.38
N ILE A 124 16.00 0.10 -20.02
CA ILE A 124 16.37 -0.48 -18.72
C ILE A 124 15.97 0.45 -17.57
N GLY A 125 16.27 1.75 -17.68
CA GLY A 125 15.85 2.74 -16.69
C GLY A 125 14.33 2.80 -16.50
N ILE A 126 13.57 2.84 -17.59
CA ILE A 126 12.10 2.87 -17.57
C ILE A 126 11.52 1.59 -16.95
N GLY A 127 11.96 0.43 -17.41
CA GLY A 127 11.41 -0.85 -16.93
C GLY A 127 11.76 -1.11 -15.46
N ALA A 128 12.99 -0.79 -15.03
CA ALA A 128 13.36 -0.89 -13.62
C ALA A 128 12.57 0.11 -12.75
N ALA A 129 12.38 1.35 -13.21
CA ALA A 129 11.53 2.33 -12.51
C ALA A 129 10.09 1.82 -12.36
N ARG A 130 9.53 1.22 -13.42
CA ARG A 130 8.20 0.60 -13.42
C ARG A 130 8.08 -0.51 -12.38
N GLY A 131 9.04 -1.43 -12.34
CA GLY A 131 9.07 -2.52 -11.36
C GLY A 131 9.15 -2.03 -9.92
N LEU A 132 9.99 -1.03 -9.66
CA LEU A 132 10.13 -0.48 -8.32
C LEU A 132 8.93 0.37 -7.89
N ALA A 133 8.34 1.13 -8.82
CA ALA A 133 7.08 1.85 -8.59
C ALA A 133 5.95 0.89 -8.20
N TRP A 134 5.84 -0.25 -8.88
CA TRP A 134 4.84 -1.26 -8.55
C TRP A 134 5.03 -1.83 -7.13
N LEU A 135 6.28 -2.08 -6.70
CA LEU A 135 6.58 -2.51 -5.32
C LEU A 135 6.18 -1.46 -4.27
N HIS A 136 6.36 -0.18 -4.59
CA HIS A 136 6.08 0.94 -3.67
C HIS A 136 4.59 1.32 -3.60
N HIS A 137 3.88 1.23 -4.72
CA HIS A 137 2.56 1.84 -4.89
C HIS A 137 1.42 0.82 -5.09
N ASN A 138 1.71 -0.38 -5.58
CA ASN A 138 0.67 -1.39 -5.90
C ASN A 138 0.70 -2.61 -4.95
N CYS A 139 1.83 -2.88 -4.28
CA CYS A 139 1.89 -3.93 -3.26
C CYS A 139 1.23 -3.47 -1.96
N ASN A 140 0.40 -4.34 -1.37
CA ASN A 140 -0.18 -4.15 -0.04
C ASN A 140 0.05 -5.40 0.84
N PRO A 141 0.92 -5.35 1.87
CA PRO A 141 1.67 -4.17 2.32
C PRO A 141 2.76 -3.74 1.33
N ARG A 142 3.10 -2.46 1.36
CA ARG A 142 4.17 -1.86 0.54
C ARG A 142 5.48 -2.62 0.71
N ILE A 143 6.21 -2.87 -0.38
CA ILE A 143 7.51 -3.53 -0.35
C ILE A 143 8.62 -2.50 -0.57
N ILE A 144 9.53 -2.39 0.40
CA ILE A 144 10.76 -1.61 0.29
C ILE A 144 11.90 -2.59 -0.04
N HIS A 145 12.65 -2.33 -1.10
CA HIS A 145 13.69 -3.21 -1.61
C HIS A 145 14.95 -3.19 -0.73
N ARG A 146 15.36 -2.01 -0.23
CA ARG A 146 16.50 -1.76 0.70
C ARG A 146 17.91 -1.98 0.14
N ASN A 147 18.04 -2.70 -0.97
CA ASN A 147 19.33 -2.97 -1.63
C ASN A 147 19.30 -2.77 -3.16
N ILE A 148 18.69 -1.68 -3.64
CA ILE A 148 18.68 -1.39 -5.08
C ILE A 148 20.11 -1.04 -5.53
N SER A 149 20.60 -1.71 -6.58
CA SER A 149 21.87 -1.41 -7.25
C SER A 149 21.86 -1.95 -8.69
N SER A 150 22.85 -1.61 -9.50
CA SER A 150 22.99 -2.18 -10.85
C SER A 150 23.23 -3.69 -10.84
N LYS A 151 23.66 -4.28 -9.72
CA LYS A 151 23.84 -5.74 -9.56
C LYS A 151 22.52 -6.48 -9.33
N CYS A 152 21.50 -5.81 -8.77
CA CYS A 152 20.20 -6.44 -8.52
C CYS A 152 19.25 -6.34 -9.71
N ILE A 153 19.59 -5.58 -10.75
CA ILE A 153 18.83 -5.50 -12.00
C ILE A 153 19.41 -6.51 -12.98
N LEU A 154 18.64 -7.56 -13.29
CA LEU A 154 19.01 -8.58 -14.26
C LEU A 154 18.34 -8.32 -15.60
N LEU A 155 18.98 -8.77 -16.67
CA LEU A 155 18.50 -8.57 -18.04
C LEU A 155 18.12 -9.92 -18.66
N ASP A 156 16.89 -10.01 -19.16
CA ASP A 156 16.47 -11.16 -19.95
C ASP A 156 17.00 -11.10 -21.39
N ALA A 157 16.61 -12.06 -22.23
CA ALA A 157 17.12 -12.20 -23.60
C ALA A 157 16.89 -10.93 -24.46
N ASP A 158 15.84 -10.16 -24.18
CA ASP A 158 15.44 -8.96 -24.91
C ASP A 158 15.96 -7.66 -24.26
N PHE A 159 16.93 -7.79 -23.35
CA PHE A 159 17.42 -6.70 -22.49
C PHE A 159 16.29 -6.02 -21.69
N GLU A 160 15.21 -6.75 -21.36
CA GLU A 160 14.19 -6.25 -20.46
C GLU A 160 14.70 -6.34 -19.01
N PRO A 161 14.64 -5.24 -18.23
CA PRO A 161 15.12 -5.23 -16.86
C PRO A 161 14.16 -5.96 -15.93
N ARG A 162 14.74 -6.77 -15.04
CA ARG A 162 14.03 -7.48 -13.98
C ARG A 162 14.75 -7.29 -12.66
N ILE A 163 14.08 -6.63 -11.72
CA ILE A 163 14.61 -6.43 -10.37
C ILE A 163 14.56 -7.76 -9.64
N SER A 164 15.72 -8.20 -9.16
CA SER A 164 15.92 -9.37 -8.32
C SER A 164 16.05 -8.94 -6.85
N GLU A 165 16.11 -9.89 -5.94
CA GLU A 165 16.40 -9.65 -4.51
C GLU A 165 15.39 -8.79 -3.73
N PHE A 166 14.25 -8.43 -4.34
CA PHE A 166 13.16 -7.76 -3.64
C PHE A 166 12.59 -8.65 -2.53
N GLY A 167 12.44 -8.08 -1.34
CA GLY A 167 11.91 -8.78 -0.17
C GLY A 167 12.88 -9.77 0.51
N LEU A 168 14.12 -9.94 0.03
CA LEU A 168 15.11 -10.78 0.73
C LEU A 168 15.53 -10.21 2.09
N ALA A 169 15.44 -8.89 2.28
CA ALA A 169 15.65 -8.27 3.58
C ALA A 169 14.68 -8.80 4.66
N ARG A 170 13.45 -9.20 4.26
CA ARG A 170 12.47 -9.83 5.15
C ARG A 170 12.87 -11.24 5.62
N LEU A 171 13.74 -11.91 4.85
CA LEU A 171 14.20 -13.28 5.10
C LEU A 171 15.47 -13.38 5.94
N MET A 172 16.10 -12.24 6.24
CA MET A 172 17.40 -12.19 6.92
C MET A 172 17.32 -11.72 8.37
N ASN A 173 16.23 -11.09 8.80
CA ASN A 173 16.09 -10.57 10.16
C ASN A 173 14.68 -10.82 10.74
N PRO A 174 14.55 -11.56 11.86
CA PRO A 174 13.25 -11.87 12.48
C PRO A 174 12.53 -10.64 13.07
N ILE A 175 13.23 -9.53 13.30
CA ILE A 175 12.63 -8.27 13.79
C ILE A 175 11.96 -7.50 12.64
N ASP A 176 12.39 -7.76 11.40
CA ASP A 176 11.90 -7.11 10.18
C ASP A 176 10.55 -7.68 9.73
N THR A 177 9.51 -7.48 10.55
CA THR A 177 8.11 -7.67 10.13
C THR A 177 7.74 -6.66 9.04
N HIS A 178 6.62 -6.87 8.34
CA HIS A 178 6.07 -6.02 7.27
C HIS A 178 5.98 -4.50 7.57
N LEU A 179 6.28 -4.08 8.80
CA LEU A 179 6.21 -2.71 9.31
C LEU A 179 7.52 -2.20 9.92
N SER A 180 8.52 -3.05 10.15
CA SER A 180 9.81 -2.61 10.70
C SER A 180 10.66 -1.99 9.60
N THR A 181 10.88 -0.70 9.70
CA THR A 181 11.88 0.03 8.92
C THR A 181 13.25 0.05 9.61
N PHE A 182 13.36 -0.41 10.86
CA PHE A 182 14.57 -0.33 11.65
C PHE A 182 15.55 -1.46 11.29
N VAL A 183 16.73 -1.12 10.79
CA VAL A 183 17.75 -2.08 10.32
C VAL A 183 18.99 -2.01 11.20
N ASN A 184 19.63 -3.15 11.48
CA ASN A 184 20.86 -3.29 12.28
C ASN A 184 22.12 -2.68 11.60
N GLY A 185 22.08 -1.44 11.13
CA GLY A 185 23.22 -0.72 10.56
C GLY A 185 23.72 -1.21 9.18
N GLU A 186 23.17 -2.30 8.65
CA GLU A 186 23.58 -2.88 7.38
C GLU A 186 22.73 -2.37 6.20
N PHE A 187 23.07 -1.20 5.66
CA PHE A 187 22.38 -0.63 4.48
C PHE A 187 23.12 -0.91 3.19
N GLY A 188 22.40 -1.42 2.18
CA GLY A 188 22.74 -1.38 0.75
C GLY A 188 24.15 -1.81 0.30
N ASP A 189 24.39 -1.83 -1.01
CA ASP A 189 25.75 -1.86 -1.56
C ASP A 189 26.44 -0.48 -1.40
N LEU A 190 27.77 -0.47 -1.24
CA LEU A 190 28.52 0.79 -1.17
C LEU A 190 28.25 1.66 -2.41
N GLY A 191 28.04 2.96 -2.19
CA GLY A 191 27.70 3.94 -3.24
C GLY A 191 26.19 4.09 -3.50
N TYR A 192 25.34 3.19 -3.02
CA TYR A 192 23.88 3.24 -3.19
C TYR A 192 23.12 3.64 -1.93
N VAL A 193 23.80 3.72 -0.78
CA VAL A 193 23.18 3.98 0.52
C VAL A 193 22.77 5.44 0.64
N ALA A 194 21.49 5.67 0.91
CA ALA A 194 20.96 7.01 1.13
C ALA A 194 21.59 7.66 2.39
N PRO A 195 21.93 8.96 2.35
CA PRO A 195 22.67 9.61 3.43
C PRO A 195 21.93 9.56 4.78
N GLU A 196 20.59 9.63 4.77
CA GLU A 196 19.79 9.60 5.98
C GLU A 196 19.78 8.24 6.69
N TYR A 197 20.06 7.14 5.99
CA TYR A 197 20.02 5.79 6.57
C TYR A 197 21.04 5.61 7.70
N THR A 198 22.21 6.23 7.57
CA THR A 198 23.26 6.18 8.61
C THR A 198 22.83 6.83 9.92
N ARG A 199 21.90 7.79 9.86
CA ARG A 199 21.40 8.54 11.02
C ARG A 199 20.13 7.94 11.59
N THR A 200 19.17 7.59 10.72
CA THR A 200 17.84 7.15 11.15
C THR A 200 17.79 5.66 11.45
N LEU A 201 18.70 4.88 10.85
CA LEU A 201 18.65 3.43 10.78
C LEU A 201 17.31 2.89 10.21
N VAL A 202 16.61 3.73 9.44
CA VAL A 202 15.24 3.48 8.97
C VAL A 202 15.22 3.39 7.45
N ALA A 203 14.90 2.21 6.92
CA ALA A 203 14.68 2.00 5.49
C ALA A 203 13.35 2.63 5.06
N THR A 204 13.38 3.41 3.98
CA THR A 204 12.21 4.14 3.45
C THR A 204 12.10 3.99 1.94
N PRO A 205 10.91 4.19 1.34
CA PRO A 205 10.77 4.28 -0.11
C PRO A 205 11.67 5.37 -0.72
N LYS A 206 11.92 6.47 0.00
CA LYS A 206 12.81 7.54 -0.46
C LYS A 206 14.29 7.15 -0.47
N GLY A 207 14.70 6.18 0.33
CA GLY A 207 16.04 5.61 0.22
C GLY A 207 16.17 4.65 -0.96
N ASP A 208 15.13 3.86 -1.28
CA ASP A 208 15.07 3.10 -2.55
C ASP A 208 15.14 4.05 -3.77
N VAL A 209 14.46 5.20 -3.71
CA VAL A 209 14.55 6.25 -4.76
C VAL A 209 15.98 6.75 -4.90
N TYR A 210 16.68 7.00 -3.79
CA TYR A 210 18.09 7.43 -3.83
C TYR A 210 18.98 6.36 -4.47
N SER A 211 18.87 5.11 -4.01
CA SER A 211 19.63 3.99 -4.57
C SER A 211 19.34 3.79 -6.05
N PHE A 212 18.08 3.93 -6.47
CA PHE A 212 17.69 3.89 -7.88
C PHE A 212 18.24 5.08 -8.68
N GLY A 213 18.25 6.27 -8.08
CA GLY A 213 18.90 7.45 -8.64
C GLY A 213 20.37 7.22 -8.96
N THR A 214 21.11 6.53 -8.08
CA THR A 214 22.50 6.12 -8.36
C THR A 214 22.57 5.20 -9.58
N VAL A 215 21.65 4.24 -9.75
CA VAL A 215 21.58 3.39 -10.96
C VAL A 215 21.35 4.22 -12.22
N LEU A 216 20.46 5.23 -12.16
CA LEU A 216 20.25 6.14 -13.28
C LEU A 216 21.52 6.95 -13.61
N LEU A 217 22.27 7.37 -12.58
CA LEU A 217 23.57 8.02 -12.79
C LEU A 217 24.56 7.07 -13.47
N GLU A 218 24.65 5.81 -13.08
CA GLU A 218 25.50 4.84 -13.77
C GLU A 218 25.09 4.73 -15.25
N LEU A 219 23.80 4.54 -15.54
CA LEU A 219 23.29 4.40 -16.92
C LEU A 219 23.68 5.59 -17.81
N VAL A 220 23.58 6.82 -17.32
CA VAL A 220 23.84 8.03 -18.13
C VAL A 220 25.32 8.42 -18.19
N THR A 221 26.12 8.06 -17.18
CA THR A 221 27.55 8.43 -17.09
C THR A 221 28.50 7.35 -17.59
N GLY A 222 28.11 6.08 -17.49
CA GLY A 222 28.97 4.92 -17.67
C GLY A 222 29.95 4.68 -16.51
N GLU A 223 29.84 5.43 -15.41
CA GLU A 223 30.75 5.32 -14.26
C GLU A 223 30.20 4.37 -13.19
N ARG A 224 31.07 3.77 -12.38
CA ARG A 224 30.65 2.91 -11.26
C ARG A 224 30.27 3.76 -10.06
N ALA A 225 29.33 3.29 -9.24
CA ALA A 225 28.90 4.00 -8.03
C ALA A 225 30.06 4.33 -7.05
N THR A 226 31.09 3.48 -6.96
CA THR A 226 32.24 3.62 -6.04
C THR A 226 33.56 3.99 -6.72
N HIS A 227 33.61 4.05 -8.05
CA HIS A 227 34.82 4.35 -8.79
C HIS A 227 34.49 5.15 -10.05
N ILE A 228 35.04 6.37 -10.13
CA ILE A 228 34.74 7.32 -11.18
C ILE A 228 36.03 7.59 -11.96
N SER A 229 36.12 7.07 -13.18
CA SER A 229 37.28 7.20 -14.05
C SER A 229 37.51 8.64 -14.55
N LYS A 230 36.43 9.42 -14.67
CA LYS A 230 36.47 10.84 -15.08
C LYS A 230 36.76 11.82 -13.94
N ALA A 231 36.77 11.37 -12.68
CA ALA A 231 37.02 12.25 -11.56
C ALA A 231 38.53 12.59 -11.46
N PRO A 232 38.90 13.77 -10.93
CA PRO A 232 40.28 14.10 -10.62
C PRO A 232 40.94 13.05 -9.71
N GLU A 233 42.25 12.80 -9.84
CA GLU A 233 42.96 11.77 -9.06
C GLU A 233 42.89 11.99 -7.53
N ASP A 234 42.69 13.22 -7.08
CA ASP A 234 42.53 13.58 -5.67
C ASP A 234 41.10 13.39 -5.14
N PHE A 235 40.13 13.13 -6.02
CA PHE A 235 38.74 12.90 -5.65
C PHE A 235 38.57 11.50 -5.04
N LYS A 236 38.11 11.43 -3.79
CA LYS A 236 37.90 10.18 -3.04
C LYS A 236 36.44 9.86 -2.74
N GLY A 237 35.52 10.61 -3.34
CA GLY A 237 34.09 10.46 -3.13
C GLY A 237 33.45 9.38 -4.00
N ASN A 238 32.13 9.21 -3.86
CA ASN A 238 31.32 8.33 -4.70
C ASN A 238 30.72 9.08 -5.91
N LEU A 239 30.02 8.34 -6.78
CA LEU A 239 29.43 8.88 -8.01
C LEU A 239 28.44 10.03 -7.74
N VAL A 240 27.61 9.91 -6.70
CA VAL A 240 26.65 10.96 -6.34
C VAL A 240 27.38 12.23 -5.91
N GLU A 241 28.40 12.11 -5.07
CA GLU A 241 29.21 13.25 -4.60
C GLU A 241 29.91 13.97 -5.77
N TRP A 242 30.43 13.21 -6.73
CA TRP A 242 31.05 13.76 -7.94
C TRP A 242 30.04 14.53 -8.79
N ILE A 243 28.84 13.97 -8.99
CA ILE A 243 27.74 14.62 -9.72
C ILE A 243 27.28 15.91 -9.02
N MET A 244 27.17 15.90 -7.69
CA MET A 244 26.81 17.09 -6.92
C MET A 244 27.89 18.19 -7.06
N GLN A 245 29.18 17.81 -7.07
CA GLN A 245 30.29 18.74 -7.31
C GLN A 245 30.20 19.36 -8.72
N LEU A 246 29.97 18.56 -9.76
CA LEU A 246 29.78 19.07 -11.13
C LEU A 246 28.55 19.96 -11.25
N SER A 247 27.44 19.59 -10.60
CA SER A 247 26.22 20.40 -10.56
C SER A 247 26.48 21.77 -9.94
N SER A 248 27.22 21.84 -8.83
CA SER A 248 27.57 23.12 -8.18
C SER A 248 28.41 24.05 -9.04
N ARG A 249 29.15 23.49 -10.02
CA ARG A 249 30.02 24.22 -10.95
C ARG A 249 29.35 24.48 -12.30
N SER A 250 28.09 24.09 -12.47
CA SER A 250 27.37 24.13 -13.76
C SER A 250 28.06 23.31 -14.87
N GLN A 251 28.75 22.23 -14.50
CA GLN A 251 29.52 21.35 -15.39
C GLN A 251 28.88 19.97 -15.56
N LEU A 252 27.57 19.86 -15.33
CA LEU A 252 26.87 18.57 -15.26
C LEU A 252 26.94 17.77 -16.57
N LEU A 253 27.07 18.44 -17.72
CA LEU A 253 27.23 17.80 -19.03
C LEU A 253 28.55 17.02 -19.16
N ASP A 254 29.59 17.37 -18.40
CA ASP A 254 30.88 16.67 -18.41
C ASP A 254 30.78 15.25 -17.82
N ALA A 255 29.70 14.98 -17.09
CA ALA A 255 29.42 13.66 -16.53
C ALA A 255 28.98 12.64 -17.58
N LEU A 256 28.38 13.09 -18.68
CA LEU A 256 27.75 12.23 -19.69
C LEU A 256 28.74 11.22 -20.27
N ASP A 257 28.25 10.02 -20.55
CA ASP A 257 29.03 9.01 -21.26
C ASP A 257 29.40 9.52 -22.66
N LYS A 258 30.71 9.71 -22.91
CA LYS A 258 31.23 10.24 -24.18
C LYS A 258 30.83 9.37 -25.38
N SER A 259 30.57 8.08 -25.17
CA SER A 259 30.11 7.17 -26.21
C SER A 259 28.67 7.46 -26.66
N LEU A 260 27.89 8.22 -25.88
CA LEU A 260 26.50 8.58 -26.18
C LEU A 260 26.36 10.00 -26.74
N VAL A 261 27.27 10.91 -26.36
CA VAL A 261 27.26 12.32 -26.78
C VAL A 261 27.43 12.45 -28.29
N GLY A 262 26.66 13.36 -28.90
CA GLY A 262 26.77 13.67 -30.33
C GLY A 262 25.99 12.73 -31.26
N LYS A 263 25.21 11.79 -30.70
CA LYS A 263 24.35 10.86 -31.45
C LYS A 263 22.89 11.33 -31.62
N GLY A 264 22.64 12.63 -31.47
CA GLY A 264 21.29 13.21 -31.60
C GLY A 264 20.33 12.91 -30.43
N VAL A 265 20.86 12.54 -29.26
CA VAL A 265 20.09 12.18 -28.05
C VAL A 265 20.46 13.04 -26.83
N ASN A 266 21.17 14.16 -27.05
CA ASN A 266 21.72 14.98 -25.97
C ASN A 266 20.64 15.55 -25.03
N ASP A 267 19.48 15.94 -25.58
CA ASP A 267 18.36 16.48 -24.78
C ASP A 267 17.78 15.40 -23.85
N GLU A 268 17.65 14.17 -24.35
CA GLU A 268 17.17 13.02 -23.55
C GLU A 268 18.17 12.64 -22.47
N LEU A 269 19.46 12.61 -22.80
CA LEU A 269 20.53 12.37 -21.83
C LEU A 269 20.49 13.41 -20.71
N PHE A 270 20.30 14.68 -21.05
CA PHE A 270 20.24 15.77 -20.08
C PHE A 270 18.98 15.70 -19.21
N GLN A 271 17.82 15.42 -19.79
CA GLN A 271 16.58 15.22 -19.04
C GLN A 271 16.68 14.01 -18.10
N PHE A 272 17.24 12.90 -18.57
CA PHE A 272 17.43 11.69 -17.77
C PHE A 272 18.40 11.94 -16.61
N LEU A 273 19.51 12.65 -16.85
CA LEU A 273 20.45 13.04 -15.81
C LEU A 273 19.80 13.94 -14.75
N LYS A 274 18.91 14.86 -15.15
CA LYS A 274 18.13 15.67 -14.19
C LYS A 274 17.22 14.81 -13.31
N VAL A 275 16.52 13.84 -13.90
CA VAL A 275 15.68 12.89 -13.14
C VAL A 275 16.55 12.14 -12.12
N ALA A 276 17.73 11.66 -12.53
CA ALA A 276 18.68 10.99 -11.65
C ALA A 276 19.14 11.90 -10.50
N CYS A 277 19.52 13.16 -10.79
CA CYS A 277 19.90 14.16 -9.78
C CYS A 277 18.80 14.41 -8.75
N ASN A 278 17.54 14.51 -9.19
CA ASN A 278 16.40 14.69 -8.29
C ASN A 278 16.20 13.48 -7.36
N CYS A 279 16.49 12.27 -7.84
CA CYS A 279 16.42 11.05 -7.04
C CYS A 279 17.50 11.00 -5.96
N VAL A 280 18.72 11.50 -6.23
CA VAL A 280 19.86 11.42 -5.31
C VAL A 280 20.04 12.64 -4.40
N GLY A 281 19.02 13.51 -4.32
CA GLY A 281 19.06 14.71 -3.49
C GLY A 281 19.35 14.40 -2.00
N PRO A 282 20.05 15.29 -1.27
CA PRO A 282 20.41 15.04 0.13
C PRO A 282 19.19 15.02 1.06
N ILE A 283 18.13 15.75 0.71
CA ILE A 283 16.89 15.84 1.50
C ILE A 283 15.90 14.80 0.98
N ALA A 284 15.69 13.72 1.74
CA ALA A 284 14.81 12.61 1.34
C ALA A 284 13.37 13.03 1.01
N LYS A 285 12.86 14.10 1.63
CA LYS A 285 11.49 14.60 1.38
C LYS A 285 11.34 15.18 -0.04
N GLU A 286 12.38 15.80 -0.58
CA GLU A 286 12.40 16.47 -1.89
C GLU A 286 12.57 15.50 -3.07
N ARG A 287 13.09 14.29 -2.82
CA ARG A 287 13.21 13.27 -3.87
C ARG A 287 11.83 12.93 -4.44
N PRO A 288 11.67 12.65 -5.73
CA PRO A 288 10.39 12.22 -6.30
C PRO A 288 9.92 10.87 -5.74
N THR A 289 8.67 10.51 -5.99
CA THR A 289 8.20 9.12 -5.81
C THR A 289 8.65 8.24 -6.97
N MET A 290 8.73 6.91 -6.78
CA MET A 290 9.09 6.02 -7.89
C MET A 290 8.07 6.05 -9.04
N PHE A 291 6.80 6.34 -8.73
CA PHE A 291 5.79 6.61 -9.75
C PHE A 291 6.12 7.85 -10.59
N GLU A 292 6.45 8.98 -9.96
CA GLU A 292 6.89 10.19 -10.68
C GLU A 292 8.15 9.92 -11.52
N VAL A 293 9.14 9.22 -10.97
CA VAL A 293 10.36 8.83 -11.69
C VAL A 293 10.00 8.01 -12.94
N TYR A 294 9.16 6.99 -12.79
CA TYR A 294 8.69 6.18 -13.92
C TYR A 294 7.98 7.04 -14.98
N GLN A 295 7.10 7.94 -14.59
CA GLN A 295 6.39 8.82 -15.53
C GLN A 295 7.34 9.76 -16.28
N LEU A 296 8.32 10.36 -15.58
CA LEU A 296 9.32 11.23 -16.19
C LEU A 296 10.21 10.46 -17.17
N LEU A 297 10.69 9.27 -16.79
CA LEU A 297 11.50 8.43 -17.67
C LEU A 297 10.69 7.93 -18.88
N ARG A 298 9.42 7.57 -18.68
CA ARG A 298 8.51 7.18 -19.77
C ARG A 298 8.31 8.32 -20.77
N ALA A 299 8.16 9.56 -20.30
CA ALA A 299 8.03 10.73 -21.16
C ALA A 299 9.31 10.96 -21.99
N ILE A 300 10.50 10.80 -21.41
CA ILE A 300 11.78 10.87 -22.15
C ILE A 300 11.85 9.78 -23.23
N GLY A 301 11.31 8.59 -22.94
CA GLY A 301 11.30 7.45 -23.85
C GLY A 301 10.16 7.39 -24.86
N GLU A 302 9.28 8.39 -24.93
CA GLU A 302 8.02 8.33 -25.69
C GLU A 302 8.24 7.98 -27.17
N LYS A 303 9.28 8.56 -27.80
CA LYS A 303 9.60 8.34 -29.21
C LYS A 303 10.04 6.91 -29.56
N TYR A 304 10.43 6.11 -28.57
CA TYR A 304 10.96 4.76 -28.77
C TYR A 304 9.88 3.68 -28.74
N HIS A 305 8.65 4.03 -28.33
CA HIS A 305 7.52 3.11 -28.27
C HIS A 305 7.82 1.80 -27.52
N PHE A 306 8.56 1.89 -26.41
CA PHE A 306 8.76 0.73 -25.53
C PHE A 306 7.38 0.19 -25.12
N THR A 307 7.17 -1.13 -25.23
CA THR A 307 5.85 -1.78 -25.13
C THR A 307 5.03 -1.27 -23.94
N VAL A 308 3.86 -0.68 -24.23
CA VAL A 308 2.95 0.00 -23.27
C VAL A 308 1.85 -0.93 -22.75
N GLU A 309 1.96 -2.25 -22.97
CA GLU A 309 0.82 -3.18 -22.88
C GLU A 309 0.24 -3.41 -21.47
N ASP A 310 0.92 -2.99 -20.40
CA ASP A 310 0.26 -2.84 -19.10
C ASP A 310 0.49 -1.42 -18.54
N GLU A 311 -0.40 -0.51 -18.91
CA GLU A 311 -0.58 0.72 -18.15
C GLU A 311 -0.80 0.35 -16.68
N MET A 312 -0.11 1.04 -15.77
CA MET A 312 -0.47 1.00 -14.35
C MET A 312 -1.88 1.60 -14.24
N MET A 313 -2.90 0.74 -14.34
CA MET A 313 -4.26 1.08 -13.97
C MET A 313 -4.27 1.36 -12.47
N MET A 314 -4.47 2.63 -12.11
CA MET A 314 -5.08 2.93 -10.82
C MET A 314 -6.45 2.23 -10.78
N PRO A 315 -6.93 1.75 -9.62
CA PRO A 315 -8.32 1.31 -9.51
C PRO A 315 -9.23 2.46 -9.93
N ILE A 316 -9.88 2.32 -11.10
CA ILE A 316 -10.98 3.18 -11.52
C ILE A 316 -12.21 2.68 -10.74
N ASP A 317 -12.82 3.60 -10.02
CA ASP A 317 -14.10 3.37 -9.35
C ASP A 317 -15.19 3.22 -10.43
N ASN A 318 -15.82 2.05 -10.49
CA ASN A 318 -16.84 1.75 -11.50
C ASN A 318 -18.25 1.94 -10.91
N GLY A 319 -19.00 2.86 -11.53
CA GLY A 319 -20.47 2.95 -11.57
C GLY A 319 -20.99 4.30 -11.07
N ASP A 320 -21.72 5.13 -11.82
CA ASP A 320 -22.27 5.06 -13.17
C ASP A 320 -22.61 6.49 -13.64
N GLY A 321 -22.52 6.75 -14.95
CA GLY A 321 -23.37 7.72 -15.66
C GLY A 321 -22.85 9.15 -15.87
N ASP A 322 -21.99 9.36 -16.87
CA ASP A 322 -22.30 10.06 -18.14
C ASP A 322 -21.00 10.33 -18.93
N GLY A 323 -21.07 10.16 -20.25
CA GLY A 323 -19.92 10.15 -21.14
C GLY A 323 -19.29 11.53 -21.33
N THR A 324 -17.96 11.56 -21.30
CA THR A 324 -17.12 12.13 -22.36
C THR A 324 -15.68 11.70 -22.10
N GLY A 325 -15.18 10.79 -22.93
CA GLY A 325 -13.77 10.45 -22.98
C GLY A 325 -13.01 11.59 -23.63
N GLU A 326 -12.36 12.42 -22.82
CA GLU A 326 -11.19 13.25 -23.13
C GLU A 326 -10.89 14.12 -21.90
N LEU A 327 -9.82 13.85 -21.14
CA LEU A 327 -8.93 14.83 -20.47
C LEU A 327 -8.01 14.15 -19.44
N ILE A 328 -6.99 13.42 -19.91
CA ILE A 328 -5.75 13.19 -19.11
C ILE A 328 -4.52 13.57 -19.95
N VAL A 329 -4.66 14.59 -20.80
CA VAL A 329 -3.53 15.25 -21.50
C VAL A 329 -3.27 16.65 -20.93
N ALA A 330 -4.25 17.26 -20.24
CA ALA A 330 -4.14 18.63 -19.74
C ALA A 330 -3.28 18.81 -18.48
N ARG A 331 -3.10 17.77 -17.64
CA ARG A 331 -2.32 17.87 -16.38
C ARG A 331 -0.80 17.69 -16.55
N GLY A 332 -0.36 17.03 -17.62
CA GLY A 332 1.06 16.97 -17.99
C GLY A 332 1.56 18.26 -18.64
N MET A 333 0.64 19.04 -19.25
CA MET A 333 0.98 20.31 -19.89
C MET A 333 1.18 21.46 -18.92
N SER A 334 0.66 21.43 -17.68
CA SER A 334 0.83 22.55 -16.74
C SER A 334 2.26 22.67 -16.21
N VAL A 335 2.94 21.55 -16.00
CA VAL A 335 4.36 21.52 -15.60
C VAL A 335 5.26 21.90 -16.79
N LEU A 336 4.91 21.43 -18.00
CA LEU A 336 5.63 21.79 -19.23
C LEU A 336 5.42 23.28 -19.60
N MET A 337 4.23 23.84 -19.39
CA MET A 337 3.92 25.27 -19.59
C MET A 337 4.58 26.16 -18.55
N ALA A 338 4.63 25.76 -17.28
CA ALA A 338 5.40 26.48 -16.27
C ALA A 338 6.91 26.50 -16.60
N PHE A 339 7.42 25.45 -17.25
CA PHE A 339 8.79 25.38 -17.78
C PHE A 339 9.00 26.26 -19.02
N LEU A 340 8.07 26.26 -19.98
CA LEU A 340 8.16 27.13 -21.17
C LEU A 340 8.02 28.62 -20.79
N ILE A 341 7.12 28.98 -19.87
CA ILE A 341 6.91 30.38 -19.45
C ILE A 341 8.15 30.97 -18.77
N ARG A 342 9.01 30.15 -18.14
CA ARG A 342 10.26 30.63 -17.54
C ARG A 342 11.32 31.01 -18.60
N ASP A 343 11.29 30.36 -19.77
CA ASP A 343 12.24 30.62 -20.86
C ASP A 343 11.70 31.58 -21.95
N THR A 344 10.38 31.73 -22.12
CA THR A 344 9.80 32.71 -23.08
C THR A 344 9.82 34.15 -22.56
N LEU A 345 10.17 34.39 -21.28
CA LEU A 345 10.28 35.73 -20.69
C LEU A 345 11.50 36.55 -21.16
N LEU A 346 12.27 36.06 -22.14
CA LEU A 346 13.37 36.80 -22.79
C LEU A 346 13.07 37.30 -24.21
N SER A 347 11.84 37.17 -24.73
CA SER A 347 11.49 37.73 -26.04
C SER A 347 10.28 38.67 -25.96
N LYS A 348 10.53 39.96 -26.19
CA LYS A 348 9.51 41.02 -26.24
C LYS A 348 8.67 40.89 -27.50
N GLN A 349 7.35 40.69 -27.36
CA GLN A 349 6.25 41.41 -28.02
C GLN A 349 4.95 40.58 -27.94
N HIS A 350 3.81 41.26 -27.73
CA HIS A 350 2.42 40.76 -27.64
C HIS A 350 1.80 40.69 -26.22
N LEU A 351 1.68 41.87 -25.57
CA LEU A 351 0.98 42.06 -24.29
C LEU A 351 -0.56 42.19 -24.39
N GLY A 352 -1.17 42.18 -25.58
CA GLY A 352 -2.59 42.57 -25.75
C GLY A 352 -3.63 41.48 -25.46
N ASN A 353 -3.38 40.23 -25.83
CA ASN A 353 -4.42 39.19 -25.84
C ASN A 353 -4.33 38.19 -24.67
N ILE A 354 -3.28 38.25 -23.85
CA ILE A 354 -3.07 37.35 -22.71
C ILE A 354 -3.89 37.79 -21.48
N PHE A 355 -4.20 39.08 -21.36
CA PHE A 355 -4.88 39.61 -20.18
C PHE A 355 -6.33 39.13 -20.04
N ILE A 356 -7.04 38.88 -21.14
CA ILE A 356 -8.45 38.48 -21.13
C ILE A 356 -8.61 36.96 -20.84
N CYS A 357 -7.68 36.12 -21.31
CA CYS A 357 -7.69 34.68 -20.97
C CYS A 357 -7.28 34.41 -19.51
N CYS A 358 -6.35 35.20 -18.95
CA CYS A 358 -5.97 35.06 -17.55
C CYS A 358 -7.11 35.42 -16.59
N VAL A 359 -7.95 36.41 -16.92
CA VAL A 359 -9.06 36.83 -16.06
C VAL A 359 -10.23 35.82 -16.05
N LEU A 360 -10.44 35.08 -17.15
CA LEU A 360 -11.49 34.06 -17.24
C LEU A 360 -11.07 32.68 -16.71
N LEU A 361 -9.77 32.38 -16.62
CA LEU A 361 -9.24 31.16 -15.98
C LEU A 361 -9.03 31.29 -14.46
N LEU A 362 -9.01 32.51 -13.93
CA LEU A 362 -8.90 32.78 -12.49
C LEU A 362 -10.23 32.66 -11.72
N SER A 363 -11.35 32.39 -12.40
CA SER A 363 -12.69 32.30 -11.77
C SER A 363 -13.35 30.92 -11.86
N CYS A 364 -12.62 29.84 -12.14
CA CYS A 364 -13.15 28.47 -12.06
C CYS A 364 -12.23 27.53 -11.27
N SER A 365 -12.60 27.36 -9.99
CA SER A 365 -12.47 26.13 -9.19
C SER A 365 -11.08 25.60 -8.83
N PHE A 366 -10.19 26.44 -8.29
CA PHE A 366 -8.98 25.96 -7.58
C PHE A 366 -8.96 26.23 -6.06
N SER A 367 -9.98 26.88 -5.48
CA SER A 367 -9.93 27.32 -4.07
C SER A 367 -10.69 26.44 -3.07
N SER A 368 -11.69 25.64 -3.47
CA SER A 368 -12.58 24.99 -2.48
C SER A 368 -12.02 23.73 -1.81
N ALA A 369 -11.19 22.94 -2.50
CA ALA A 369 -10.68 21.66 -1.96
C ALA A 369 -9.58 21.86 -0.91
N VAL A 370 -8.64 22.78 -1.16
CA VAL A 370 -7.54 23.11 -0.22
C VAL A 370 -8.05 23.73 1.07
N GLU A 371 -9.12 24.53 0.99
CA GLU A 371 -9.75 25.16 2.16
C GLU A 371 -10.45 24.13 3.06
N SER A 372 -10.98 23.04 2.50
CA SER A 372 -11.73 22.02 3.25
C SER A 372 -10.85 21.21 4.21
N ASP A 373 -9.66 20.76 3.78
CA ASP A 373 -8.74 19.97 4.59
C ASP A 373 -8.05 20.81 5.67
N ILE A 374 -7.73 22.08 5.37
CA ILE A 374 -7.22 23.02 6.40
C ILE A 374 -8.28 23.22 7.49
N ASN A 375 -9.54 23.46 7.11
CA ASN A 375 -10.66 23.60 8.05
C ASN A 375 -10.92 22.31 8.84
N CYS A 376 -10.74 21.13 8.22
CA CYS A 376 -10.78 19.85 8.92
C CYS A 376 -9.78 19.83 10.08
N LEU A 377 -8.51 20.14 9.80
CA LEU A 377 -7.46 20.11 10.83
C LEU A 377 -7.64 21.20 11.89
N ILE A 378 -8.09 22.40 11.52
CA ILE A 378 -8.44 23.45 12.50
C ILE A 378 -9.53 22.94 13.45
N SER A 379 -10.58 22.32 12.90
CA SER A 379 -11.69 21.77 13.68
C SER A 379 -11.24 20.63 14.60
N ILE A 380 -10.38 19.72 14.11
CA ILE A 380 -9.80 18.65 14.93
C ILE A 380 -9.00 19.25 16.09
N LYS A 381 -8.08 20.19 15.83
CA LYS A 381 -7.27 20.85 16.87
C LYS A 381 -8.13 21.56 17.91
N ALA A 382 -9.23 22.21 17.49
CA ALA A 382 -10.15 22.88 18.38
C ALA A 382 -10.97 21.92 19.26
N SER A 383 -11.26 20.70 18.77
CA SER A 383 -12.05 19.71 19.49
C SER A 383 -11.28 18.88 20.51
N LEU A 384 -9.94 18.84 20.39
CA LEU A 384 -9.07 18.02 21.23
C LEU A 384 -8.34 18.88 22.27
N GLN A 385 -8.19 18.34 23.47
CA GLN A 385 -7.31 18.91 24.48
C GLN A 385 -5.92 18.29 24.35
N ASP A 386 -4.91 19.13 24.18
CA ASP A 386 -3.51 18.75 24.00
C ASP A 386 -2.66 19.19 25.21
N PRO A 387 -2.70 18.44 26.33
CA PRO A 387 -2.03 18.84 27.57
C PRO A 387 -0.50 18.84 27.47
N LEU A 388 0.06 18.09 26.51
CA LEU A 388 1.50 17.99 26.29
C LEU A 388 2.01 18.97 25.22
N GLY A 389 1.11 19.67 24.53
CA GLY A 389 1.45 20.73 23.58
C GLY A 389 1.99 20.23 22.24
N TYR A 390 1.82 18.96 21.89
CA TYR A 390 2.34 18.40 20.64
C TYR A 390 1.67 18.99 19.39
N LEU A 391 0.33 19.11 19.38
CA LEU A 391 -0.40 19.74 18.28
C LEU A 391 -0.13 21.24 18.24
N ASN A 392 -0.05 21.90 19.40
CA ASN A 392 0.23 23.33 19.46
C ASN A 392 1.62 23.69 18.95
N SER A 393 2.61 22.81 19.17
CA SER A 393 3.98 23.00 18.70
C SER A 393 4.17 22.78 17.20
N SER A 394 3.35 21.91 16.59
CA SER A 394 3.53 21.47 15.20
C SER A 394 2.48 21.99 14.21
N TRP A 395 1.22 22.14 14.63
CA TRP A 395 0.12 22.55 13.75
C TRP A 395 0.02 24.08 13.76
N ASP A 396 0.89 24.71 12.96
CA ASP A 396 0.90 26.15 12.73
C ASP A 396 0.10 26.50 11.47
N PHE A 397 -1.06 27.10 11.67
CA PHE A 397 -1.97 27.52 10.60
C PHE A 397 -1.68 28.92 10.06
N ASN A 398 -0.63 29.60 10.53
CA ASN A 398 -0.23 30.90 9.99
C ASN A 398 0.68 30.79 8.75
N ASN A 399 1.07 29.57 8.38
CA ASN A 399 1.90 29.31 7.22
C ASN A 399 1.05 29.16 5.95
N ASN A 400 1.43 29.88 4.89
CA ASN A 400 0.70 29.90 3.61
C ASN A 400 1.45 29.16 2.48
N THR A 401 2.50 28.40 2.82
CA THR A 401 3.26 27.61 1.84
C THR A 401 2.43 26.42 1.38
N GLU A 402 2.37 26.14 0.09
CA GLU A 402 1.63 24.99 -0.45
C GLU A 402 2.07 23.67 0.23
N GLY A 403 1.10 22.86 0.66
CA GLY A 403 1.35 21.60 1.35
C GLY A 403 1.81 21.71 2.81
N PHE A 404 1.82 22.90 3.43
CA PHE A 404 2.34 23.09 4.79
C PHE A 404 1.68 22.17 5.84
N ILE A 405 0.39 21.87 5.69
CA ILE A 405 -0.34 20.97 6.60
C ILE A 405 0.20 19.53 6.57
N CYS A 406 0.87 19.13 5.49
CA CYS A 406 1.48 17.81 5.34
C CYS A 406 2.77 17.65 6.14
N MET A 407 3.27 18.75 6.72
CA MET A 407 4.40 18.75 7.65
C MET A 407 3.95 18.64 9.11
N PHE A 408 2.65 18.72 9.37
CA PHE A 408 2.11 18.61 10.71
C PHE A 408 2.35 17.22 11.29
N LEU A 409 2.64 17.18 12.59
CA LEU A 409 2.76 15.95 13.35
C LEU A 409 1.52 15.10 13.15
N GLY A 410 1.74 13.87 12.69
CA GLY A 410 0.69 12.88 12.47
C GLY A 410 -0.17 13.10 11.23
N ILE A 411 0.12 14.08 10.37
CA ILE A 411 -0.62 14.25 9.10
C ILE A 411 0.16 13.64 7.95
N GLU A 412 -0.46 12.71 7.24
CA GLU A 412 0.03 12.19 5.96
C GLU A 412 -0.90 12.66 4.86
N CYS A 413 -0.37 13.41 3.90
CA CYS A 413 -1.12 13.82 2.72
C CYS A 413 -0.99 12.82 1.57
N TRP A 414 -1.96 12.86 0.66
CA TRP A 414 -1.90 12.12 -0.60
C TRP A 414 -0.67 12.51 -1.43
N HIS A 415 -0.38 13.80 -1.49
CA HIS A 415 0.77 14.39 -2.17
C HIS A 415 1.32 15.56 -1.35
N LEU A 416 2.64 15.79 -1.34
CA LEU A 416 3.24 16.85 -0.50
C LEU A 416 2.99 18.27 -1.01
N GLN A 417 2.56 18.42 -2.27
CA GLN A 417 2.22 19.71 -2.89
C GLN A 417 0.71 19.89 -3.05
N GLU A 418 -0.11 18.93 -2.62
CA GLU A 418 -1.57 19.11 -2.59
C GLU A 418 -1.97 18.90 -1.13
N SER A 419 -2.39 19.98 -0.44
CA SER A 419 -2.82 19.99 0.96
C SER A 419 -4.07 19.11 1.19
N LYS A 420 -3.93 17.81 0.97
CA LYS A 420 -5.00 16.82 0.86
C LYS A 420 -4.72 15.70 1.82
N VAL A 421 -5.42 15.69 2.95
CA VAL A 421 -5.14 14.78 4.07
C VAL A 421 -5.59 13.38 3.70
N LEU A 422 -4.66 12.42 3.74
CA LEU A 422 -4.92 11.01 3.46
C LEU A 422 -5.00 10.19 4.74
N ASN A 423 -4.07 10.40 5.69
CA ASN A 423 -4.12 9.73 6.99
C ASN A 423 -3.84 10.72 8.13
N ILE A 424 -4.51 10.49 9.25
CA ILE A 424 -4.26 11.19 10.52
C ILE A 424 -3.81 10.14 11.54
N LYS A 425 -2.58 10.26 12.03
CA LYS A 425 -1.90 9.34 12.96
C LYS A 425 -1.44 10.09 14.19
N LEU A 426 -2.32 10.18 15.18
CA LEU A 426 -2.10 10.92 16.43
C LEU A 426 -2.04 9.98 17.64
N SER A 427 -1.54 8.76 17.43
CA SER A 427 -1.45 7.75 18.48
C SER A 427 -0.45 8.16 19.58
N GLY A 428 -0.78 7.88 20.84
CA GLY A 428 0.19 7.99 21.94
C GLY A 428 0.53 9.42 22.38
N LEU A 429 -0.26 10.43 21.98
CA LEU A 429 0.02 11.85 22.26
C LEU A 429 -0.62 12.36 23.56
N GLY A 430 -1.34 11.51 24.29
CA GLY A 430 -2.02 11.88 25.53
C GLY A 430 -3.21 12.84 25.33
N LEU A 431 -3.75 12.89 24.11
CA LEU A 431 -4.87 13.76 23.73
C LEU A 431 -6.14 13.40 24.52
N GLN A 432 -6.92 14.41 24.89
CA GLN A 432 -8.19 14.24 25.61
C GLN A 432 -9.33 14.91 24.86
N GLY A 433 -10.57 14.66 25.30
CA GLY A 433 -11.78 15.18 24.68
C GLY A 433 -12.57 14.11 23.91
N PRO A 434 -13.64 14.51 23.21
CA PRO A 434 -14.49 13.60 22.46
C PRO A 434 -13.89 13.19 21.10
N PHE A 435 -14.59 12.31 20.39
CA PHE A 435 -14.28 12.04 18.99
C PHE A 435 -14.34 13.33 18.15
N PRO A 436 -13.30 13.65 17.36
CA PRO A 436 -13.23 14.91 16.62
C PRO A 436 -14.13 14.89 15.38
N HIS A 437 -15.32 15.50 15.47
CA HIS A 437 -16.30 15.54 14.37
C HIS A 437 -15.77 16.27 13.11
N GLY A 438 -14.78 17.15 13.28
CA GLY A 438 -14.11 17.86 12.19
C GLY A 438 -13.51 16.96 11.11
N VAL A 439 -13.26 15.69 11.44
CA VAL A 439 -12.85 14.65 10.49
C VAL A 439 -13.77 14.55 9.27
N ALA A 440 -15.06 14.86 9.41
CA ALA A 440 -16.01 14.87 8.29
C ALA A 440 -15.61 15.80 7.14
N ASN A 441 -14.81 16.83 7.42
CA ASN A 441 -14.36 17.80 6.41
C ASN A 441 -13.11 17.34 5.66
N CYS A 442 -12.42 16.28 6.13
CA CYS A 442 -11.28 15.70 5.44
C CYS A 442 -11.77 14.75 4.33
N THR A 443 -12.10 15.32 3.17
CA THR A 443 -12.83 14.63 2.08
C THR A 443 -12.12 13.40 1.50
N SER A 444 -10.81 13.26 1.72
CA SER A 444 -9.98 12.20 1.13
C SER A 444 -9.31 11.31 2.18
N LEU A 445 -9.76 11.41 3.43
CA LEU A 445 -9.22 10.63 4.53
C LEU A 445 -9.49 9.14 4.34
N SER A 446 -8.42 8.35 4.33
CA SER A 446 -8.45 6.90 4.23
C SER A 446 -8.07 6.20 5.54
N GLY A 447 -7.27 6.86 6.40
CA GLY A 447 -6.82 6.29 7.66
C GLY A 447 -6.94 7.25 8.83
N LEU A 448 -7.53 6.80 9.93
CA LEU A 448 -7.59 7.54 11.19
C LEU A 448 -7.10 6.65 12.34
N ASP A 449 -6.00 7.05 12.94
CA ASP A 449 -5.41 6.43 14.13
C ASP A 449 -5.32 7.46 15.25
N LEU A 450 -6.19 7.30 16.24
CA LEU A 450 -6.24 8.09 17.48
C LEU A 450 -5.95 7.21 18.70
N SER A 451 -5.33 6.04 18.49
CA SER A 451 -5.13 5.03 19.53
C SER A 451 -4.20 5.50 20.66
N SER A 452 -4.23 4.80 21.79
CA SER A 452 -3.32 5.07 22.92
C SER A 452 -3.36 6.52 23.44
N ASN A 453 -4.55 7.11 23.49
CA ASN A 453 -4.80 8.45 24.02
C ASN A 453 -5.74 8.39 25.23
N LYS A 454 -6.25 9.55 25.67
CA LYS A 454 -7.22 9.69 26.75
C LYS A 454 -8.55 10.26 26.23
N LEU A 455 -8.90 9.95 24.98
CA LEU A 455 -10.16 10.38 24.38
C LEU A 455 -11.33 9.66 25.06
N SER A 456 -12.47 10.33 25.19
CA SER A 456 -13.59 9.85 26.00
C SER A 456 -14.95 10.25 25.46
N GLY A 457 -16.02 9.70 26.04
CA GLY A 457 -17.39 9.93 25.59
C GLY A 457 -17.84 8.95 24.49
N PRO A 458 -19.08 9.09 24.00
CA PRO A 458 -19.63 8.19 22.99
C PRO A 458 -19.06 8.46 21.60
N LEU A 459 -19.07 7.43 20.75
CA LEU A 459 -18.91 7.62 19.32
C LEU A 459 -20.16 8.30 18.72
N PRO A 460 -20.02 9.18 17.72
CA PRO A 460 -21.14 9.84 17.07
C PRO A 460 -22.12 8.84 16.43
N GLU A 461 -23.43 9.06 16.57
CA GLU A 461 -24.43 8.19 15.92
C GLU A 461 -24.34 8.21 14.40
N ASP A 462 -23.90 9.34 13.81
CA ASP A 462 -23.68 9.52 12.38
C ASP A 462 -22.25 9.20 11.93
N ILE A 463 -21.48 8.42 12.71
CA ILE A 463 -20.09 8.03 12.40
C ILE A 463 -19.93 7.50 10.98
N GLY A 464 -20.90 6.72 10.47
CA GLY A 464 -20.88 6.20 9.10
C GLY A 464 -20.84 7.27 8.01
N ARG A 465 -21.36 8.48 8.28
CA ARG A 465 -21.28 9.65 7.40
C ARG A 465 -19.97 10.42 7.59
N ILE A 466 -19.47 10.48 8.82
CA ILE A 466 -18.23 11.21 9.17
C ILE A 466 -17.00 10.51 8.56
N ILE A 467 -16.99 9.18 8.52
CA ILE A 467 -15.85 8.36 8.07
C ILE A 467 -16.23 7.37 6.97
N SER A 468 -17.05 7.80 6.00
CA SER A 468 -17.63 6.94 4.96
C SER A 468 -16.61 6.21 4.07
N PHE A 469 -15.44 6.81 3.86
CA PHE A 469 -14.39 6.29 2.95
C PHE A 469 -13.16 5.73 3.67
N ILE A 470 -13.18 5.69 5.01
CA ILE A 470 -12.04 5.20 5.78
C ILE A 470 -11.85 3.70 5.58
N THR A 471 -10.59 3.31 5.36
CA THR A 471 -10.15 1.92 5.26
C THR A 471 -9.55 1.41 6.58
N THR A 472 -9.00 2.30 7.40
CA THR A 472 -8.38 1.99 8.69
C THR A 472 -8.86 2.93 9.78
N LEU A 473 -9.57 2.39 10.77
CA LEU A 473 -9.96 3.11 11.99
C LEU A 473 -9.36 2.43 13.21
N ASP A 474 -8.43 3.10 13.89
CA ASP A 474 -7.85 2.65 15.16
C ASP A 474 -8.16 3.68 16.27
N LEU A 475 -9.08 3.29 17.16
CA LEU A 475 -9.47 4.06 18.35
C LEU A 475 -9.11 3.30 19.63
N SER A 476 -8.26 2.28 19.51
CA SER A 476 -7.92 1.38 20.62
C SER A 476 -7.21 2.11 21.76
N SER A 477 -7.27 1.56 22.97
CA SER A 477 -6.56 2.08 24.14
C SER A 477 -6.91 3.55 24.43
N ASN A 478 -8.20 3.82 24.59
CA ASN A 478 -8.76 5.13 24.96
C ASN A 478 -9.79 4.96 26.09
N SER A 479 -10.59 5.99 26.37
CA SER A 479 -11.69 5.98 27.34
C SER A 479 -13.06 6.22 26.68
N PHE A 480 -13.23 5.84 25.41
CA PHE A 480 -14.53 5.93 24.73
C PHE A 480 -15.56 5.02 25.42
N SER A 481 -16.81 5.47 25.51
CA SER A 481 -17.88 4.81 26.25
C SER A 481 -19.18 4.75 25.45
N GLY A 482 -20.24 4.20 26.04
CA GLY A 482 -21.54 4.05 25.35
C GLY A 482 -21.54 2.88 24.34
N GLN A 483 -22.56 2.85 23.48
CA GLN A 483 -22.72 1.78 22.49
C GLN A 483 -21.90 2.05 21.23
N ILE A 484 -21.50 0.98 20.53
CA ILE A 484 -20.94 1.09 19.19
C ILE A 484 -22.11 1.43 18.22
N PRO A 485 -22.09 2.59 17.54
CA PRO A 485 -23.19 3.01 16.68
C PRO A 485 -23.43 2.02 15.54
N THR A 486 -24.70 1.68 15.27
CA THR A 486 -25.07 0.76 14.19
C THR A 486 -24.64 1.28 12.82
N ASN A 487 -24.65 2.61 12.61
CA ASN A 487 -24.26 3.25 11.35
C ASN A 487 -22.79 3.00 10.95
N ILE A 488 -21.95 2.46 11.84
CA ILE A 488 -20.59 2.01 11.46
C ILE A 488 -20.61 0.92 10.38
N THR A 489 -21.74 0.22 10.21
CA THR A 489 -21.94 -0.77 9.13
C THR A 489 -22.02 -0.13 7.74
N ASN A 490 -22.16 1.20 7.65
CA ASN A 490 -22.18 1.91 6.38
C ASN A 490 -20.77 2.20 5.84
N CYS A 491 -19.73 2.01 6.65
CA CYS A 491 -18.33 2.18 6.25
C CYS A 491 -17.84 0.95 5.44
N SER A 492 -18.33 0.81 4.21
CA SER A 492 -18.10 -0.35 3.34
C SER A 492 -16.63 -0.58 2.94
N TYR A 493 -15.78 0.44 3.11
CA TYR A 493 -14.35 0.40 2.78
C TYR A 493 -13.45 -0.09 3.92
N LEU A 494 -13.99 -0.32 5.13
CA LEU A 494 -13.20 -0.72 6.28
C LEU A 494 -12.50 -2.08 6.08
N ASN A 495 -11.17 -2.05 6.19
CA ASN A 495 -10.31 -3.21 6.28
C ASN A 495 -9.88 -3.46 7.73
N VAL A 496 -9.68 -2.40 8.51
CA VAL A 496 -9.19 -2.44 9.88
C VAL A 496 -10.11 -1.62 10.77
N LEU A 497 -10.68 -2.26 11.78
CA LEU A 497 -11.47 -1.63 12.83
C LEU A 497 -10.99 -2.11 14.20
N LYS A 498 -10.33 -1.22 14.94
CA LYS A 498 -9.86 -1.50 16.30
C LYS A 498 -10.49 -0.55 17.30
N LEU A 499 -11.25 -1.13 18.22
CA LEU A 499 -11.97 -0.47 19.30
C LEU A 499 -11.61 -1.07 20.66
N ASP A 500 -10.60 -1.93 20.72
CA ASP A 500 -10.21 -2.61 21.95
C ASP A 500 -9.67 -1.67 23.02
N SER A 501 -9.71 -2.12 24.27
CA SER A 501 -9.19 -1.40 25.43
C SER A 501 -9.86 -0.03 25.58
N ASN A 502 -11.19 -0.04 25.63
CA ASN A 502 -12.07 1.11 25.84
C ASN A 502 -13.17 0.76 26.87
N GLN A 503 -14.21 1.59 26.99
CA GLN A 503 -15.33 1.40 27.91
C GLN A 503 -16.67 1.21 27.15
N PHE A 504 -16.63 0.64 25.94
CA PHE A 504 -17.84 0.39 25.14
C PHE A 504 -18.76 -0.63 25.82
N THR A 505 -20.07 -0.37 25.76
CA THR A 505 -21.14 -1.20 26.35
C THR A 505 -22.16 -1.62 25.28
N GLY A 506 -23.10 -2.49 25.65
CA GLY A 506 -24.16 -2.94 24.74
C GLY A 506 -23.68 -3.99 23.74
N ASN A 507 -24.35 -4.06 22.59
CA ASN A 507 -24.11 -5.08 21.58
C ASN A 507 -23.14 -4.61 20.50
N ILE A 508 -22.43 -5.56 19.88
CA ILE A 508 -21.67 -5.30 18.64
C ILE A 508 -22.68 -5.31 17.47
N PRO A 509 -22.75 -4.27 16.62
CA PRO A 509 -23.59 -4.29 15.43
C PRO A 509 -23.25 -5.47 14.52
N LEU A 510 -24.18 -6.42 14.38
CA LEU A 510 -23.93 -7.67 13.64
C LEU A 510 -23.64 -7.43 12.15
N GLY A 511 -24.13 -6.32 11.58
CA GLY A 511 -23.83 -5.91 10.20
C GLY A 511 -22.34 -5.68 9.93
N ILE A 512 -21.50 -5.51 10.96
CA ILE A 512 -20.03 -5.44 10.80
C ILE A 512 -19.51 -6.73 10.15
N GLY A 513 -20.15 -7.89 10.41
CA GLY A 513 -19.80 -9.17 9.78
C GLY A 513 -20.05 -9.20 8.27
N GLN A 514 -20.88 -8.30 7.74
CA GLN A 514 -21.21 -8.18 6.32
C GLN A 514 -20.23 -7.26 5.56
N LEU A 515 -19.32 -6.59 6.26
CA LEU A 515 -18.27 -5.77 5.64
C LEU A 515 -17.24 -6.70 4.99
N GLY A 516 -17.42 -6.98 3.69
CA GLY A 516 -16.64 -7.98 2.95
C GLY A 516 -15.14 -7.70 2.82
N ARG A 517 -14.68 -6.51 3.22
CA ARG A 517 -13.28 -6.09 3.18
C ARG A 517 -12.55 -6.23 4.53
N MET A 518 -13.26 -6.59 5.60
CA MET A 518 -12.70 -6.65 6.96
C MET A 518 -11.58 -7.70 7.06
N LYS A 519 -10.38 -7.24 7.40
CA LYS A 519 -9.16 -8.06 7.61
C LYS A 519 -8.68 -8.04 9.05
N THR A 520 -9.00 -6.99 9.79
CA THR A 520 -8.57 -6.84 11.18
C THR A 520 -9.69 -6.21 11.98
N PHE A 521 -10.17 -6.93 12.98
CA PHE A 521 -11.22 -6.49 13.86
C PHE A 521 -10.81 -6.79 15.30
N SER A 522 -10.97 -5.82 16.19
CA SER A 522 -10.68 -5.98 17.61
C SER A 522 -11.60 -5.11 18.46
N VAL A 523 -12.27 -5.73 19.42
CA VAL A 523 -13.13 -5.10 20.43
C VAL A 523 -12.81 -5.62 21.83
N ALA A 524 -11.66 -6.27 21.99
CA ALA A 524 -11.20 -6.84 23.25
C ALA A 524 -11.15 -5.80 24.38
N ASN A 525 -11.16 -6.23 25.64
CA ASN A 525 -11.02 -5.34 26.80
C ASN A 525 -12.06 -4.18 26.79
N ASN A 526 -13.34 -4.52 26.67
CA ASN A 526 -14.46 -3.59 26.76
C ASN A 526 -15.54 -4.16 27.72
N GLN A 527 -16.73 -3.55 27.76
CA GLN A 527 -17.89 -4.00 28.55
C GLN A 527 -19.04 -4.47 27.63
N LEU A 528 -18.69 -5.07 26.49
CA LEU A 528 -19.65 -5.49 25.47
C LEU A 528 -20.35 -6.80 25.83
N SER A 529 -21.55 -6.98 25.28
CA SER A 529 -22.40 -8.14 25.53
C SER A 529 -23.17 -8.58 24.28
N GLY A 530 -23.77 -9.77 24.33
CA GLY A 530 -24.61 -10.29 23.24
C GLY A 530 -23.83 -11.04 22.15
N PRO A 531 -24.49 -11.34 21.01
CA PRO A 531 -23.90 -12.11 19.93
C PRO A 531 -22.77 -11.36 19.21
N VAL A 532 -21.73 -12.08 18.80
CA VAL A 532 -20.64 -11.54 17.96
C VAL A 532 -20.97 -11.66 16.47
N PRO A 533 -20.53 -10.71 15.61
CA PRO A 533 -20.68 -10.79 14.16
C PRO A 533 -19.95 -12.00 13.57
N GLU A 534 -20.53 -12.59 12.53
CA GLU A 534 -19.88 -13.65 11.76
C GLU A 534 -19.17 -13.06 10.54
N PHE A 535 -17.88 -13.32 10.44
CA PHE A 535 -17.06 -12.94 9.28
C PHE A 535 -16.85 -14.16 8.37
N GLY A 536 -16.65 -13.92 7.08
CA GLY A 536 -16.29 -14.99 6.13
C GLY A 536 -14.97 -15.69 6.51
N ASN A 537 -14.80 -16.94 6.06
CA ASN A 537 -13.70 -17.85 6.46
C ASN A 537 -12.25 -17.32 6.25
N ASN A 538 -12.06 -16.18 5.56
CA ASN A 538 -10.75 -15.60 5.22
C ASN A 538 -10.39 -14.33 6.01
N SER A 539 -11.15 -13.95 7.04
CA SER A 539 -10.98 -12.65 7.72
C SER A 539 -9.79 -12.56 8.69
N GLY A 540 -9.17 -13.68 9.08
CA GLY A 540 -8.08 -13.68 10.07
C GLY A 540 -8.50 -13.28 11.50
N ILE A 541 -9.80 -13.15 11.76
CA ILE A 541 -10.37 -12.72 13.06
C ILE A 541 -10.48 -13.95 13.98
N THR A 542 -9.90 -13.86 15.17
CA THR A 542 -9.83 -14.96 16.15
C THR A 542 -10.69 -14.64 17.39
N ALA A 543 -10.77 -15.59 18.32
CA ALA A 543 -11.43 -15.38 19.61
C ALA A 543 -10.76 -14.26 20.45
N GLU A 544 -9.47 -13.98 20.20
CA GLU A 544 -8.71 -12.94 20.90
C GLU A 544 -9.25 -11.53 20.62
N SER A 545 -9.79 -11.32 19.41
CA SER A 545 -10.46 -10.06 19.01
C SER A 545 -11.62 -9.66 19.92
N TYR A 546 -12.13 -10.59 20.73
CA TYR A 546 -13.26 -10.38 21.64
C TYR A 546 -12.89 -10.59 23.12
N ALA A 547 -11.61 -10.80 23.42
CA ALA A 547 -11.15 -11.17 24.75
C ALA A 547 -11.61 -10.15 25.82
N ASN A 548 -11.76 -10.61 27.06
CA ASN A 548 -12.09 -9.77 28.22
C ASN A 548 -13.41 -8.97 28.09
N ASN A 549 -14.37 -9.47 27.32
CA ASN A 549 -15.77 -9.01 27.33
C ASN A 549 -16.67 -10.15 27.83
N ALA A 550 -16.99 -10.15 29.12
CA ALA A 550 -17.65 -11.29 29.76
C ALA A 550 -19.06 -11.61 29.21
N GLY A 551 -19.74 -10.63 28.63
CA GLY A 551 -21.10 -10.77 28.10
C GLY A 551 -21.19 -11.25 26.65
N LEU A 552 -20.07 -11.39 25.94
CA LEU A 552 -20.07 -11.77 24.52
C LEU A 552 -20.22 -13.29 24.33
N CYS A 553 -20.91 -13.66 23.25
CA CYS A 553 -21.16 -15.06 22.91
C CYS A 553 -21.32 -15.25 21.39
N GLY A 554 -21.22 -16.48 20.90
CA GLY A 554 -21.39 -16.80 19.47
C GLY A 554 -20.35 -17.80 18.97
N LYS A 555 -20.26 -17.98 17.64
CA LYS A 555 -19.51 -19.07 16.98
C LYS A 555 -18.03 -19.18 17.37
N LEU A 556 -17.33 -18.05 17.50
CA LEU A 556 -15.91 -17.98 17.90
C LEU A 556 -15.72 -17.98 19.43
N LEU A 557 -16.80 -17.91 20.20
CA LEU A 557 -16.83 -17.84 21.65
C LEU A 557 -17.66 -18.99 22.22
N LYS A 558 -18.05 -18.89 23.49
CA LYS A 558 -19.06 -19.78 24.05
C LYS A 558 -20.38 -19.54 23.30
N PRO A 559 -21.14 -20.61 22.95
CA PRO A 559 -22.46 -20.44 22.37
C PRO A 559 -23.28 -19.49 23.22
N CYS A 560 -23.98 -18.57 22.57
CA CYS A 560 -24.96 -17.77 23.28
C CYS A 560 -25.92 -18.72 23.98
N ARG A 561 -26.26 -18.41 25.23
CA ARG A 561 -27.36 -19.12 25.89
C ARG A 561 -28.58 -18.80 25.04
N SER A 562 -28.91 -19.70 24.11
CA SER A 562 -30.30 -19.91 23.75
C SER A 562 -30.98 -20.04 25.09
N SER A 563 -32.08 -19.32 25.31
CA SER A 563 -33.11 -19.84 26.17
C SER A 563 -33.32 -21.28 25.72
N GLN A 564 -32.68 -22.23 26.40
CA GLN A 564 -33.00 -23.62 26.24
C GLN A 564 -34.41 -23.66 26.82
N VAL A 565 -35.40 -23.50 25.95
CA VAL A 565 -36.63 -24.23 26.16
C VAL A 565 -36.22 -25.70 25.96
N LYS A 566 -35.60 -26.26 27.01
CA LYS A 566 -35.79 -27.65 27.32
C LYS A 566 -37.30 -27.81 27.38
N SER A 567 -37.81 -28.86 26.75
CA SER A 567 -39.14 -29.38 27.03
C SER A 567 -39.22 -29.75 28.52
N THR A 568 -39.48 -28.73 29.33
CA THR A 568 -40.01 -28.81 30.68
C THR A 568 -41.13 -27.78 30.66
N SER A 569 -42.34 -28.30 30.82
CA SER A 569 -43.63 -27.63 30.78
C SER A 569 -43.73 -26.42 31.71
N THR A 570 -43.23 -25.27 31.26
CA THR A 570 -43.64 -23.96 31.77
C THR A 570 -43.82 -23.03 30.57
N LEU A 571 -45.08 -22.83 30.16
CA LEU A 571 -45.50 -21.90 29.12
C LEU A 571 -45.07 -20.48 29.49
N VAL A 572 -43.97 -19.97 28.93
CA VAL A 572 -43.73 -18.52 28.84
C VAL A 572 -44.51 -18.04 27.64
N LYS A 573 -45.72 -17.52 27.88
CA LYS A 573 -46.55 -16.89 26.86
C LYS A 573 -45.88 -15.59 26.40
N ILE A 574 -45.49 -15.51 25.13
CA ILE A 574 -45.02 -14.26 24.53
C ILE A 574 -46.26 -13.36 24.26
N LEU A 575 -46.22 -12.13 24.77
CA LEU A 575 -47.25 -11.10 24.64
C LEU A 575 -46.79 -10.06 23.60
N GLY A 576 -47.69 -9.60 22.72
CA GLY A 576 -47.44 -8.49 21.79
C GLY A 576 -48.02 -8.70 20.40
N GLU A 577 -47.71 -7.80 19.47
CA GLU A 577 -48.03 -7.95 18.04
C GLU A 577 -46.81 -8.54 17.30
N ILE A 578 -47.04 -9.16 16.15
CA ILE A 578 -45.94 -9.63 15.30
C ILE A 578 -45.29 -8.39 14.65
N SER A 579 -44.01 -8.14 14.92
CA SER A 579 -43.31 -6.95 14.37
C SER A 579 -43.13 -7.05 12.85
N PRO A 580 -43.36 -5.95 12.09
CA PRO A 580 -43.08 -5.89 10.66
C PRO A 580 -41.62 -6.17 10.30
N GLU A 581 -40.67 -5.89 11.21
CA GLU A 581 -39.23 -6.10 10.99
C GLU A 581 -38.85 -7.57 10.79
N SER A 582 -39.73 -8.50 11.15
CA SER A 582 -39.58 -9.93 10.88
C SER A 582 -39.48 -10.26 9.38
N SER A 583 -39.92 -9.35 8.49
CA SER A 583 -39.74 -9.48 7.04
C SER A 583 -38.32 -9.17 6.53
N ASN A 584 -37.43 -8.60 7.35
CA ASN A 584 -36.04 -8.30 6.94
C ASN A 584 -35.17 -9.56 6.80
N CYS A 585 -35.65 -10.71 7.28
CA CYS A 585 -34.96 -11.99 7.16
C CYS A 585 -35.21 -12.64 5.79
N SER A 586 -34.68 -12.05 4.71
CA SER A 586 -34.91 -12.48 3.31
C SER A 586 -34.52 -13.94 2.98
N ASN A 587 -33.74 -14.59 3.85
CA ASN A 587 -33.31 -16.00 3.73
C ASN A 587 -34.10 -16.97 4.64
N LEU A 588 -35.15 -16.50 5.31
CA LEU A 588 -35.91 -17.31 6.26
C LEU A 588 -36.74 -18.38 5.51
N ASN A 589 -36.52 -19.65 5.86
CA ASN A 589 -37.27 -20.77 5.29
C ASN A 589 -38.43 -21.22 6.18
N VAL A 590 -38.27 -21.16 7.51
CA VAL A 590 -39.25 -21.67 8.49
C VAL A 590 -39.49 -20.63 9.57
N LEU A 591 -40.76 -20.29 9.83
CA LEU A 591 -41.20 -19.41 10.91
C LEU A 591 -42.34 -20.08 11.68
N LYS A 592 -42.08 -20.49 12.93
CA LYS A 592 -43.08 -21.13 13.81
C LYS A 592 -43.24 -20.31 15.08
N LEU A 593 -44.42 -19.75 15.29
CA LEU A 593 -44.81 -18.90 16.42
C LEU A 593 -45.98 -19.50 17.21
N GLU A 594 -46.16 -20.82 17.14
CA GLU A 594 -47.29 -21.51 17.76
C GLU A 594 -47.33 -21.39 19.29
N ASN A 595 -48.52 -21.41 19.87
CA ASN A 595 -48.78 -21.46 21.32
C ASN A 595 -48.29 -20.21 22.11
N ASN A 596 -48.54 -19.02 21.57
CA ASN A 596 -48.22 -17.73 22.22
C ASN A 596 -49.50 -16.88 22.46
N GLU A 597 -49.37 -15.64 22.94
CA GLU A 597 -50.49 -14.68 23.05
C GLU A 597 -50.33 -13.51 22.07
N PHE A 598 -49.79 -13.76 20.87
CA PHE A 598 -49.72 -12.71 19.86
C PHE A 598 -51.12 -12.23 19.47
N SER A 599 -51.32 -10.91 19.45
CA SER A 599 -52.57 -10.24 19.08
C SER A 599 -52.38 -9.33 17.87
N GLY A 600 -53.48 -8.86 17.28
CA GLY A 600 -53.45 -7.99 16.10
C GLY A 600 -53.32 -8.76 14.79
N GLU A 601 -53.11 -8.04 13.70
CA GLU A 601 -52.99 -8.62 12.37
C GLU A 601 -51.60 -9.17 12.08
N ILE A 602 -51.51 -10.17 11.20
CA ILE A 602 -50.24 -10.66 10.69
C ILE A 602 -49.70 -9.61 9.69
N PRO A 603 -48.49 -9.06 9.89
CA PRO A 603 -47.95 -8.03 9.00
C PRO A 603 -47.92 -8.50 7.54
N ALA A 604 -48.53 -7.71 6.65
CA ALA A 604 -48.56 -8.00 5.21
C ALA A 604 -47.15 -8.14 4.60
N GLN A 605 -46.15 -7.50 5.21
CA GLN A 605 -44.74 -7.56 4.82
C GLN A 605 -44.17 -8.97 4.91
N LEU A 606 -44.73 -9.88 5.73
CA LEU A 606 -44.31 -11.28 5.78
C LEU A 606 -44.57 -12.01 4.45
N ALA A 607 -45.50 -11.54 3.61
CA ALA A 607 -45.71 -12.06 2.26
C ALA A 607 -44.52 -11.79 1.31
N SER A 608 -43.62 -10.86 1.65
CA SER A 608 -42.43 -10.54 0.85
C SER A 608 -41.29 -11.57 1.02
N LEU A 609 -41.39 -12.48 2.00
CA LEU A 609 -40.41 -13.53 2.26
C LEU A 609 -40.53 -14.68 1.26
N LYS A 610 -39.92 -14.51 0.08
CA LYS A 610 -39.99 -15.46 -1.05
C LYS A 610 -39.44 -16.87 -0.78
N ARG A 611 -38.67 -17.06 0.30
CA ARG A 611 -38.06 -18.34 0.69
C ARG A 611 -38.79 -19.07 1.82
N LEU A 612 -39.78 -18.42 2.43
CA LEU A 612 -40.53 -18.98 3.55
C LEU A 612 -41.44 -20.10 3.05
N ASN A 613 -41.14 -21.34 3.44
CA ASN A 613 -41.88 -22.53 3.04
C ASN A 613 -42.77 -23.09 4.16
N THR A 614 -42.46 -22.77 5.41
CA THR A 614 -43.23 -23.20 6.59
C THR A 614 -43.52 -21.98 7.43
N PHE A 615 -44.80 -21.65 7.58
CA PHE A 615 -45.27 -20.56 8.42
C PHE A 615 -46.39 -21.05 9.31
N SER A 616 -46.17 -21.10 10.62
CA SER A 616 -47.18 -21.54 11.57
C SER A 616 -47.33 -20.55 12.72
N VAL A 617 -48.57 -20.14 12.96
CA VAL A 617 -48.96 -19.18 14.02
C VAL A 617 -50.09 -19.72 14.88
N ALA A 618 -50.32 -21.05 14.85
CA ALA A 618 -51.42 -21.70 15.53
C ALA A 618 -51.42 -21.40 17.04
N ASN A 619 -52.61 -21.39 17.66
CA ASN A 619 -52.77 -21.14 19.10
C ASN A 619 -52.19 -19.78 19.55
N ASN A 620 -52.65 -18.69 18.92
CA ASN A 620 -52.43 -17.28 19.27
C ASN A 620 -53.77 -16.50 19.31
N ARG A 621 -53.75 -15.19 19.58
CA ARG A 621 -54.92 -14.27 19.56
C ARG A 621 -54.93 -13.34 18.33
N LEU A 622 -54.44 -13.82 17.20
CA LEU A 622 -54.31 -13.05 15.96
C LEU A 622 -55.67 -12.82 15.27
N SER A 623 -55.81 -11.70 14.58
CA SER A 623 -56.99 -11.31 13.79
C SER A 623 -56.61 -11.00 12.35
N GLY A 624 -57.60 -10.89 11.45
CA GLY A 624 -57.35 -10.49 10.06
C GLY A 624 -56.88 -11.64 9.13
N PRO A 625 -56.68 -11.35 7.84
CA PRO A 625 -56.33 -12.36 6.85
C PRO A 625 -54.87 -12.80 6.96
N VAL A 626 -54.59 -14.06 6.64
CA VAL A 626 -53.20 -14.53 6.45
C VAL A 626 -52.66 -13.93 5.15
N PRO A 627 -51.53 -13.19 5.18
CA PRO A 627 -50.92 -12.63 3.97
C PRO A 627 -50.60 -13.76 2.99
N ASN A 628 -51.02 -13.63 1.73
CA ASN A 628 -50.98 -14.72 0.77
C ASN A 628 -49.74 -14.60 -0.13
N SER A 629 -48.82 -15.57 -0.10
CA SER A 629 -47.62 -15.64 -0.96
C SER A 629 -47.48 -17.02 -1.60
N GLY A 630 -48.59 -17.59 -2.08
CA GLY A 630 -48.57 -18.66 -3.10
C GLY A 630 -47.78 -19.94 -2.79
N GLY A 631 -47.41 -20.21 -1.54
CA GLY A 631 -46.55 -21.35 -1.20
C GLY A 631 -46.66 -21.88 0.24
N TYR A 632 -47.59 -21.39 1.05
CA TYR A 632 -47.75 -21.88 2.43
C TYR A 632 -48.41 -23.27 2.43
N VAL A 633 -47.65 -24.31 2.74
CA VAL A 633 -48.20 -25.62 3.10
C VAL A 633 -48.46 -25.62 4.60
N GLN A 634 -49.75 -25.64 4.95
CA GLN A 634 -50.41 -25.76 6.27
C GLN A 634 -49.71 -25.21 7.51
#